data_AF-A0A8H5B3W7-F1
#
_entry.id   AF-A0A8H5B3W7-F1
#
_cell.length_a   1.000
_cell.length_b   1.000
_cell.length_c   1.000
_cell.angle_alpha   90.00
_cell.angle_beta   90.00
_cell.angle_gamma   90.00
#
_symmetry.space_group_name_H-M   'P 1'
#
loop_
_entity.id
_entity.type
_entity.pdbx_description
1 polymer ?
#
loop_
_entity_poly.entity_id
_entity_poly.type
_entity_poly.pdbx_seq_one_letter_code
_entity_poly.pdbx_strand_id
1 'polypeptide(L)'
;MNYNPYFPGGAISMARVLFDGLVEYDDGTPATTSQMAKDVVTFLNWAAEPEHDERKKYGIKAVIIFSSLFVISLYVKRFKWGPVKNRKILYNPPSGSARH
;
A
#
# COMPACT_ATOMS: atom_id res chain seq x y z
N MET A 1 -29.50 -23.71 12.71
CA MET A 1 -28.20 -23.58 12.01
C MET A 1 -28.50 -23.20 10.57
N ASN A 2 -27.82 -22.19 10.02
CA ASN A 2 -28.08 -21.66 8.69
C ASN A 2 -26.90 -21.97 7.76
N TYR A 3 -27.18 -22.14 6.47
CA TYR A 3 -26.15 -22.41 5.47
C TYR A 3 -25.67 -21.12 4.80
N ASN A 4 -24.35 -20.90 4.74
CA ASN A 4 -23.71 -19.83 3.97
C ASN A 4 -22.33 -20.30 3.48
N PRO A 5 -22.06 -20.35 2.16
CA PRO A 5 -20.79 -20.84 1.62
C PRO A 5 -19.56 -20.00 2.01
N TYR A 6 -19.74 -18.74 2.42
CA TYR A 6 -18.63 -17.86 2.82
C TYR A 6 -18.16 -18.10 4.27
N PHE A 7 -18.97 -18.75 5.11
CA PHE A 7 -18.58 -19.07 6.48
C PHE A 7 -17.75 -20.36 6.49
N PRO A 8 -16.62 -20.44 7.22
CA PRO A 8 -15.83 -21.66 7.31
C PRO A 8 -16.68 -22.87 7.77
N GLY A 9 -16.71 -23.93 6.98
CA GLY A 9 -17.54 -25.11 7.24
C GLY A 9 -19.02 -24.97 6.84
N GLY A 10 -19.43 -23.85 6.24
CA GLY A 10 -20.76 -23.66 5.64
C GLY A 10 -21.92 -23.46 6.62
N ALA A 11 -21.75 -23.81 7.91
CA ALA A 11 -22.79 -23.74 8.92
C ALA A 11 -22.56 -22.59 9.90
N ILE A 12 -23.44 -21.59 9.89
CA ILE A 12 -23.38 -20.41 10.76
C ILE A 12 -24.60 -20.33 11.68
N SER A 13 -24.41 -19.84 12.91
CA SER A 13 -25.51 -19.65 13.88
C SER A 13 -26.37 -18.41 13.60
N MET A 14 -25.84 -17.43 12.86
CA MET A 14 -26.56 -16.22 12.49
C MET A 14 -27.59 -16.51 11.40
N ALA A 15 -28.83 -16.05 11.57
CA ALA A 15 -29.86 -16.08 10.54
C ALA A 15 -29.62 -14.98 9.49
N ARG A 16 -30.30 -15.06 8.34
CA ARG A 16 -30.36 -13.92 7.42
C ARG A 16 -31.16 -12.81 8.09
N VAL A 17 -30.51 -11.66 8.32
CA VAL A 17 -31.11 -10.50 8.99
C VAL A 17 -31.43 -9.35 8.03
N LEU A 18 -30.89 -9.36 6.81
CA LEU A 18 -31.14 -8.34 5.81
C LEU A 18 -32.19 -8.83 4.80
N PHE A 19 -33.26 -8.04 4.67
CA PHE A 19 -34.36 -8.19 3.71
C PHE A 19 -34.64 -6.83 3.06
N ASP A 20 -35.14 -6.81 1.82
CA ASP A 20 -35.36 -5.55 1.10
C ASP A 20 -36.44 -4.71 1.80
N GLY A 21 -36.25 -3.39 1.87
CA GLY A 21 -37.18 -2.45 2.50
C GLY A 21 -37.24 -2.53 4.02
N LEU A 22 -36.26 -3.17 4.68
CA LEU A 22 -36.22 -3.31 6.14
C LEU A 22 -36.03 -1.97 6.89
N VAL A 23 -35.39 -1.00 6.24
CA VAL A 23 -35.14 0.34 6.78
C VAL A 23 -35.52 1.39 5.75
N GLU A 24 -35.83 2.59 6.21
CA GLU A 24 -36.00 3.77 5.36
C GLU A 24 -34.79 4.68 5.55
N TYR A 25 -34.07 4.94 4.46
CA TYR A 25 -32.97 5.90 4.48
C TYR A 25 -33.52 7.33 4.39
N ASP A 26 -32.89 8.25 5.11
CA ASP A 26 -33.25 9.68 5.17
C ASP A 26 -32.97 10.43 3.85
N ASP A 27 -31.99 9.95 3.09
CA ASP A 27 -31.61 10.47 1.78
C ASP A 27 -32.46 9.93 0.61
N GLY A 28 -33.40 9.02 0.88
CA GLY A 28 -34.25 8.38 -0.12
C GLY A 28 -33.56 7.28 -0.94
N THR A 29 -32.37 6.83 -0.54
CA THR A 29 -31.69 5.70 -1.18
C THR A 29 -32.57 4.44 -1.08
N PRO A 30 -32.68 3.62 -2.16
CA PRO A 30 -33.41 2.36 -2.08
C PRO A 30 -32.76 1.35 -1.12
N ALA A 31 -33.47 0.97 -0.06
CA ALA A 31 -33.01 0.04 0.97
C ALA A 31 -33.05 -1.44 0.52
N THR A 32 -32.29 -1.76 -0.53
CA THR A 32 -32.06 -3.15 -0.94
C THR A 32 -31.09 -3.85 0.02
N THR A 33 -31.17 -5.17 0.11
CA THR A 33 -30.28 -6.00 0.93
C THR A 33 -28.81 -5.80 0.61
N SER A 34 -28.45 -5.67 -0.67
CA SER A 34 -27.07 -5.38 -1.09
C SER A 34 -26.60 -4.00 -0.66
N GLN A 35 -27.49 -3.00 -0.71
CA GLN A 35 -27.17 -1.64 -0.31
C GLN A 35 -26.93 -1.57 1.20
N MET A 36 -27.85 -2.10 2.00
CA MET A 36 -27.70 -2.17 3.46
C MET A 36 -26.45 -2.95 3.88
N ALA A 37 -26.15 -4.08 3.22
CA ALA A 37 -24.94 -4.84 3.51
C ALA A 37 -23.67 -4.02 3.25
N LYS A 38 -23.63 -3.25 2.15
CA LYS A 38 -22.51 -2.38 1.79
C LYS A 38 -22.32 -1.25 2.80
N ASP A 39 -23.41 -0.62 3.24
CA ASP A 39 -23.35 0.52 4.14
C ASP A 39 -22.90 0.11 5.55
N VAL A 40 -23.43 -1.00 6.08
CA VAL A 40 -23.00 -1.54 7.38
C VAL A 40 -21.53 -1.97 7.33
N VAL A 41 -21.06 -2.62 6.27
CA VAL A 41 -19.65 -3.01 6.13
C VAL A 41 -18.74 -1.78 6.05
N THR A 42 -19.18 -0.72 5.35
CA THR A 42 -18.42 0.54 5.28
C THR A 42 -18.32 1.20 6.65
N PHE A 43 -19.42 1.22 7.40
CA PHE A 43 -19.44 1.72 8.78
C PHE A 43 -18.55 0.87 9.71
N LEU A 44 -18.60 -0.46 9.63
CA LEU A 44 -17.75 -1.35 10.42
C LEU A 44 -16.26 -1.16 10.10
N ASN A 45 -15.92 -0.93 8.83
CA ASN A 45 -14.54 -0.60 8.44
C ASN A 45 -14.09 0.74 9.05
N TRP A 46 -14.94 1.76 9.04
CA TRP A 46 -14.64 3.01 9.73
C TRP A 46 -14.50 2.82 11.25
N ALA A 47 -15.37 2.03 11.87
CA ALA A 47 -15.30 1.75 13.31
C ALA A 47 -14.03 0.97 13.69
N ALA A 48 -13.54 0.11 12.78
CA ALA A 48 -12.28 -0.62 12.96
C ALA A 48 -11.04 0.25 12.69
N GLU A 49 -11.10 1.14 11.70
CA GLU A 49 -9.98 2.01 11.27
C GLU A 49 -10.42 3.49 11.15
N PRO A 50 -10.67 4.19 12.26
CA PRO A 50 -11.17 5.57 12.24
C PRO A 50 -10.15 6.57 11.65
N GLU A 51 -8.85 6.24 11.69
CA GLU A 51 -7.76 7.08 11.16
C GLU A 51 -7.48 6.86 9.67
N HIS A 52 -8.22 5.97 8.99
CA HIS A 52 -7.97 5.54 7.62
C HIS A 52 -7.77 6.70 6.63
N ASP A 53 -8.60 7.74 6.72
CA ASP A 53 -8.55 8.87 5.78
C ASP A 53 -7.34 9.78 6.04
N GLU A 54 -7.05 10.06 7.31
CA GLU A 54 -5.86 10.83 7.69
C GLU A 54 -4.57 10.05 7.36
N ARG A 55 -4.55 8.75 7.67
CA ARG A 55 -3.43 7.86 7.34
C ARG A 55 -3.14 7.85 5.84
N LYS A 56 -4.16 7.76 4.98
CA LYS A 56 -3.97 7.85 3.53
C LYS A 56 -3.48 9.22 3.08
N LYS A 57 -4.01 10.30 3.66
CA LYS A 57 -3.57 11.68 3.35
C LYS A 57 -2.10 11.90 3.69
N TYR A 58 -1.64 11.47 4.88
CA TYR A 58 -0.24 11.55 5.26
C TYR A 58 0.64 10.57 4.47
N GLY A 59 0.12 9.37 4.19
CA GLY A 59 0.80 8.37 3.37
C GLY A 59 1.16 8.89 1.99
N ILE A 60 0.23 9.56 1.29
CA ILE A 60 0.50 10.17 -0.03
C ILE A 60 1.60 11.23 0.05
N LYS A 61 1.55 12.11 1.07
CA LYS A 61 2.59 13.13 1.28
C LYS A 61 3.96 12.49 1.51
N ALA A 62 4.02 11.46 2.35
CA ALA A 62 5.25 10.73 2.64
C ALA A 62 5.82 10.06 1.39
N VAL A 63 4.98 9.36 0.60
CA VAL A 63 5.41 8.70 -0.64
C VAL A 63 6.01 9.70 -1.63
N ILE A 64 5.38 10.87 -1.82
CA ILE A 64 5.90 11.91 -2.73
C ILE A 64 7.27 12.41 -2.26
N ILE A 65 7.40 12.74 -0.97
CA ILE A 65 8.65 13.25 -0.40
C ILE A 65 9.75 12.20 -0.49
N PHE A 66 9.50 10.97 -0.04
CA PHE A 66 10.51 9.91 -0.05
C PHE A 66 10.91 9.49 -1.47
N SER A 67 9.98 9.44 -2.41
CA SER A 67 10.30 9.16 -3.81
C SER A 67 11.19 10.25 -4.41
N SER A 68 10.89 11.52 -4.13
CA SER A 68 11.69 12.65 -4.59
C SER A 68 13.11 12.63 -3.98
N LEU A 69 13.19 12.43 -2.66
CA LEU A 69 14.46 12.29 -1.95
C LEU A 69 15.28 11.09 -2.45
N PHE A 70 14.63 9.98 -2.77
CA PHE A 70 15.28 8.81 -3.33
C PHE A 70 15.92 9.10 -4.69
N VAL A 71 15.19 9.73 -5.61
CA VAL A 71 15.74 10.11 -6.92
C VAL A 71 16.91 11.08 -6.78
N ILE A 72 16.78 12.11 -5.93
CA ILE A 72 17.87 13.07 -5.66
C ILE A 72 19.08 12.35 -5.07
N SER A 73 18.88 11.46 -4.10
CA SER A 73 19.95 10.67 -3.47
C SER A 73 20.69 9.80 -4.50
N LEU A 74 19.97 9.15 -5.41
CA LEU A 74 20.58 8.38 -6.50
C LEU A 74 21.42 9.24 -7.44
N TYR A 75 20.93 10.44 -7.78
CA TYR A 75 21.68 11.40 -8.59
C TYR A 75 22.97 11.84 -7.87
N VAL A 76 22.87 12.28 -6.61
CA VAL A 76 24.02 12.70 -5.80
C VAL A 76 25.03 11.56 -5.67
N LYS A 77 24.56 10.33 -5.44
CA LYS A 77 25.42 9.15 -5.37
C LYS A 77 26.15 8.90 -6.68
N ARG A 78 25.49 9.00 -7.85
CA ARG A 78 26.18 8.86 -9.14
C ARG A 78 27.19 9.97 -9.39
N PHE A 79 26.82 11.21 -9.07
CA PHE A 79 27.69 12.37 -9.22
C PHE A 79 28.97 12.24 -8.38
N LYS A 80 28.83 12.01 -7.06
CA LYS A 80 29.99 11.91 -6.15
C LYS A 80 30.88 10.70 -6.41
N TRP A 81 30.30 9.57 -6.84
CA TRP A 81 31.08 8.37 -7.16
C TRP A 81 31.65 8.38 -8.58
N GLY A 82 31.35 9.39 -9.39
CA GLY A 82 31.85 9.53 -10.76
C GLY A 82 33.38 9.42 -10.89
N PRO A 83 34.17 10.15 -10.08
CA PRO A 83 35.63 10.10 -10.16
C PRO A 83 36.21 8.72 -9.88
N VAL A 84 35.70 8.02 -8.84
CA VAL A 84 36.15 6.67 -8.48
C VAL A 84 35.76 5.67 -9.56
N LYS A 85 34.55 5.78 -10.10
CA LYS A 85 34.03 4.85 -11.12
C LYS A 85 34.67 5.02 -12.49
N ASN A 86 35.10 6.23 -12.85
CA ASN A 86 35.72 6.53 -14.15
C ASN A 86 37.26 6.56 -14.11
N ARG A 87 37.88 6.24 -12.95
CA ARG A 87 39.33 6.25 -12.81
C ARG A 87 39.97 5.19 -13.71
N LYS A 88 40.87 5.63 -14.60
CA LYS A 88 41.77 4.75 -15.35
C LYS A 88 43.08 4.61 -14.58
N ILE A 89 43.54 3.38 -14.36
CA ILE A 89 44.81 3.09 -13.69
C ILE A 89 45.78 2.59 -14.75
N LEU A 90 46.90 3.28 -14.89
CA LEU A 90 48.00 2.86 -15.74
C LEU A 90 49.12 2.32 -14.84
N TYR A 91 49.61 1.13 -15.16
CA TYR A 91 50.75 0.53 -14.50
C TYR A 91 51.96 0.59 -15.43
N ASN A 92 52.95 1.39 -15.07
CA ASN A 92 54.25 1.39 -15.75
C ASN A 92 55.24 0.58 -14.90
N PRO A 93 55.68 -0.61 -15.37
CA PRO A 93 56.64 -1.41 -14.64
C PRO A 93 58.00 -0.69 -14.58
N PRO A 94 58.73 -0.76 -13.45
CA PRO A 94 60.03 -0.10 -13.29
C PRO A 94 61.10 -0.72 -14.21
N SER A 95 61.92 0.13 -14.85
CA SER A 95 63.02 -0.31 -15.72
C SER A 95 64.19 -0.83 -14.88
N GLY A 96 64.13 -2.11 -14.53
CA GLY A 96 65.17 -2.76 -13.73
C GLY A 96 64.94 -4.25 -13.47
N SER A 97 63.75 -4.79 -13.70
CA SER A 97 63.45 -6.21 -13.46
C SER A 97 63.86 -7.16 -14.62
N ALA A 98 64.81 -6.73 -15.45
CA ALA A 98 65.41 -7.57 -16.50
C ALA A 98 66.94 -7.48 -16.41
N ARG A 99 67.50 -7.93 -15.28
CA ARG A 99 68.86 -8.46 -15.23
C ARG A 99 68.83 -9.73 -14.38
N HIS A 100 69.00 -10.85 -15.08
CA HIS A 100 69.60 -12.06 -14.55
C HIS A 100 71.04 -11.77 -14.08
#